data_AF-A0A383A6D5-F1
#
_entry.id   AF-A0A383A6D5-F1
#
_cell.length_a   1.000
_cell.length_b   1.000
_cell.length_c   1.000
_cell.angle_alpha   90.00
_cell.angle_beta   90.00
_cell.angle_gamma   90.00
#
_symmetry.space_group_name_H-M   'P 1'
#
loop_
_entity.id
_entity.type
_entity.pdbx_description
1 polymer ?
#
loop_
_entity_poly.entity_id
_entity_poly.type
_entity_poly.pdbx_seq_one_letter_code
_entity_poly.pdbx_strand_id
1 'polypeptide(L)'
;MMHLLLSVLVALVAISIIPTVFSESLRGEFTIPDWVKNTAGWWADGQIPDSAFLQGIQFLIKEEIITVQIPVVESDVEEVPGWVKNTAGWWAEGKIHDITFAGAIKYLLSQGI
;
A
#
# COMPACT_ATOMS: atom_id res chain seq x y z
N MET A 1 -7.97 17.13 -15.03
CA MET A 1 -6.70 17.77 -14.61
C MET A 1 -6.80 18.48 -13.26
N MET A 2 -7.87 19.23 -12.97
CA MET A 2 -8.05 19.93 -11.69
C MET A 2 -8.34 19.00 -10.49
N HIS A 3 -9.05 17.87 -10.69
CA HIS A 3 -9.27 16.87 -9.63
C HIS A 3 -8.01 16.07 -9.27
N LEU A 4 -7.11 15.82 -10.24
CA LEU A 4 -5.82 15.14 -9.98
C LEU A 4 -4.92 15.98 -9.06
N LEU A 5 -4.92 17.31 -9.24
CA LEU A 5 -4.16 18.23 -8.39
C LEU A 5 -4.77 18.35 -6.98
N LEU A 6 -6.10 18.30 -6.85
CA LEU A 6 -6.78 18.31 -5.55
C LEU A 6 -6.55 16.99 -4.77
N SER A 7 -6.58 15.84 -5.47
CA SER A 7 -6.30 14.53 -4.88
C SER A 7 -4.83 14.36 -4.46
N VAL A 8 -3.90 14.89 -5.27
CA VAL A 8 -2.46 14.94 -4.91
C VAL A 8 -2.24 15.87 -3.71
N LEU A 9 -2.95 16.99 -3.61
CA LEU A 9 -2.82 17.91 -2.48
C LEU A 9 -3.39 17.35 -1.17
N VAL A 10 -4.54 16.65 -1.22
CA VAL A 10 -5.09 15.94 -0.05
C VAL A 10 -4.17 14.77 0.35
N ALA A 11 -3.62 14.04 -0.62
CA ALA A 11 -2.63 13.01 -0.36
C ALA A 11 -1.36 13.60 0.28
N LEU A 12 -0.86 14.75 -0.17
CA LEU A 12 0.31 15.42 0.42
C LEU A 12 0.05 15.91 1.87
N VAL A 13 -1.15 16.39 2.17
CA VAL A 13 -1.54 16.78 3.54
C VAL A 13 -1.71 15.55 4.43
N ALA A 14 -2.31 14.48 3.93
CA ALA A 14 -2.37 13.19 4.61
C ALA A 14 -0.96 12.61 4.87
N ILE A 15 -0.06 12.66 3.89
CA ILE A 15 1.36 12.26 3.99
C ILE A 15 2.14 13.16 4.97
N SER A 16 1.71 14.38 5.29
CA SER A 16 2.43 15.24 6.24
C SER A 16 2.01 15.07 7.70
N ILE A 17 0.79 14.58 7.97
CA ILE A 17 0.25 14.47 9.34
C ILE A 17 0.16 13.01 9.79
N ILE A 18 -0.07 12.08 8.86
CA ILE A 18 -0.26 10.65 9.16
C ILE A 18 1.05 9.99 9.56
N PRO A 19 2.21 10.17 8.89
CA PRO A 19 3.42 9.41 9.22
C PRO A 19 3.89 9.64 10.64
N THR A 20 3.74 10.83 11.21
CA THR A 20 4.26 11.10 12.56
C THR A 20 3.49 10.35 13.64
N VAL A 21 2.17 10.22 13.50
CA VAL A 21 1.31 9.54 14.49
C VAL A 21 1.14 8.05 14.17
N PHE A 22 1.11 7.66 12.89
CA PHE A 22 1.06 6.24 12.47
C PHE A 22 2.42 5.53 12.52
N SER A 23 3.54 6.21 12.27
CA SER A 23 4.87 5.55 12.29
C SER A 23 5.32 5.17 13.70
N GLU A 24 4.78 5.81 14.75
CA GLU A 24 5.03 5.39 16.13
C GLU A 24 4.26 4.11 16.48
N SER A 25 3.03 3.94 15.99
CA SER A 25 2.25 2.71 16.18
C SER A 25 2.89 1.52 15.47
N LEU A 26 3.32 1.70 14.21
CA LEU A 26 3.67 0.59 13.33
C LEU A 26 5.12 0.06 13.48
N ARG A 27 5.95 0.63 14.38
CA ARG A 27 7.31 0.10 14.65
C ARG A 27 7.22 -1.28 15.30
N GLY A 28 7.30 -2.33 14.48
CA GLY A 28 7.14 -3.73 14.88
C GLY A 28 5.82 -4.38 14.45
N GLU A 29 4.95 -3.65 13.73
CA GLU A 29 3.64 -4.16 13.29
C GLU A 29 3.65 -4.70 11.85
N PHE A 30 4.78 -4.61 11.14
CA PHE A 30 4.91 -5.16 9.80
C PHE A 30 6.33 -5.60 9.43
N THR A 31 6.41 -6.58 8.53
CA THR A 31 7.64 -7.06 7.88
C THR A 31 7.37 -7.21 6.39
N ILE A 32 8.21 -6.60 5.54
CA ILE A 32 8.11 -6.74 4.08
C ILE A 32 9.52 -6.98 3.52
N PRO A 33 9.80 -8.12 2.86
CA PRO A 33 11.10 -8.37 2.24
C PRO A 33 11.36 -7.42 1.05
N ASP A 34 12.61 -7.00 0.87
CA ASP A 34 12.98 -6.05 -0.19
C ASP A 34 12.67 -6.55 -1.61
N TRP A 35 12.75 -7.86 -1.86
CA TRP A 35 12.49 -8.40 -3.19
C TRP A 35 11.06 -8.18 -3.67
N VAL A 36 10.12 -7.90 -2.76
CA VAL A 36 8.71 -7.57 -3.07
C VAL A 36 8.61 -6.23 -3.81
N LYS A 37 9.59 -5.33 -3.69
CA LYS A 37 9.66 -4.03 -4.38
C LYS A 37 9.57 -4.17 -5.89
N ASN A 38 10.16 -5.22 -6.46
CA ASN A 38 10.12 -5.46 -7.91
C ASN A 38 8.68 -5.72 -8.38
N THR A 39 7.94 -6.54 -7.65
CA THR A 39 6.53 -6.84 -7.96
C THR A 39 5.65 -5.61 -7.79
N ALA A 40 5.90 -4.78 -6.78
CA ALA A 40 5.23 -3.50 -6.58
C ALA A 40 5.52 -2.52 -7.73
N GLY A 41 6.75 -2.49 -8.25
CA GLY A 41 7.14 -1.69 -9.41
C GLY A 41 6.42 -2.15 -10.69
N TRP A 42 6.44 -3.45 -10.98
CA TRP A 42 5.68 -4.01 -12.11
C TRP A 42 4.19 -3.73 -12.02
N TRP A 43 3.63 -3.74 -10.82
CA TRP A 43 2.24 -3.37 -10.61
C TRP A 43 2.01 -1.90 -10.92
N ALA A 44 2.82 -1.01 -10.36
CA ALA A 44 2.72 0.44 -10.59
C ALA A 44 2.84 0.81 -12.07
N ASP A 45 3.73 0.14 -12.80
CA ASP A 45 3.93 0.32 -14.24
C ASP A 45 2.83 -0.31 -15.10
N GLY A 46 1.86 -1.00 -14.50
CA GLY A 46 0.76 -1.68 -15.19
C GLY A 46 1.18 -2.96 -15.91
N GLN A 47 2.36 -3.51 -15.62
CA GLN A 47 2.85 -4.77 -16.19
C GLN A 47 2.14 -5.99 -15.60
N ILE A 48 1.66 -5.88 -14.35
CA ILE A 48 0.75 -6.85 -13.74
C ILE A 48 -0.59 -6.21 -13.38
N PRO A 49 -1.72 -6.92 -13.57
CA PRO A 49 -3.04 -6.40 -13.22
C PRO A 49 -3.23 -6.38 -11.71
N ASP A 50 -4.17 -5.55 -11.24
CA ASP A 50 -4.46 -5.38 -9.81
C ASP A 50 -4.79 -6.72 -9.15
N SER A 51 -5.58 -7.58 -9.81
CA SER A 51 -5.92 -8.90 -9.29
C SER A 51 -4.69 -9.79 -9.03
N ALA A 52 -3.70 -9.77 -9.92
CA ALA A 52 -2.48 -10.55 -9.74
C ALA A 52 -1.62 -10.02 -8.59
N PHE A 53 -1.53 -8.70 -8.46
CA PHE A 53 -0.81 -8.07 -7.36
C PHE A 53 -1.47 -8.38 -6.01
N LEU A 54 -2.79 -8.20 -5.90
CA LEU A 54 -3.56 -8.47 -4.68
C LEU A 54 -3.47 -9.93 -4.26
N GLN A 55 -3.66 -10.87 -5.19
CA GLN A 55 -3.47 -12.30 -4.91
C GLN A 55 -2.06 -12.62 -4.43
N GLY A 56 -1.05 -11.98 -5.03
CA GLY A 56 0.34 -12.09 -4.58
C GLY A 56 0.51 -11.62 -3.13
N ILE A 57 0.02 -10.42 -2.78
CA ILE A 57 0.09 -9.91 -1.40
C ILE A 57 -0.66 -10.81 -0.42
N GLN A 58 -1.87 -11.24 -0.76
CA GLN A 58 -2.66 -12.17 0.06
C GLN A 58 -1.91 -13.49 0.30
N PHE A 59 -1.26 -14.04 -0.73
CA PHE A 59 -0.42 -15.23 -0.61
C PHE A 59 0.77 -14.97 0.33
N LEU A 60 1.49 -13.86 0.17
CA LEU A 60 2.63 -13.54 1.03
C LEU A 60 2.26 -13.33 2.49
N ILE A 61 1.07 -12.78 2.76
CA ILE A 61 0.53 -12.65 4.12
C ILE A 61 0.20 -14.04 4.68
N LYS A 62 -0.48 -14.88 3.89
CA LYS A 62 -0.86 -16.24 4.27
C LYS A 62 0.36 -17.11 4.62
N GLU A 63 1.45 -16.98 3.85
CA GLU A 63 2.70 -17.70 4.09
C GLU A 63 3.60 -17.02 5.14
N GLU A 64 3.10 -15.98 5.83
CA GLU A 64 3.80 -15.21 6.88
C GLU A 64 5.13 -14.57 6.41
N ILE A 65 5.30 -14.43 5.09
CA ILE A 65 6.45 -13.76 4.46
C ILE A 65 6.31 -12.24 4.64
N ILE A 66 5.09 -11.74 4.50
CA ILE A 66 4.71 -10.39 4.88
C ILE A 66 3.85 -10.48 6.13
N THR A 67 4.13 -9.63 7.13
CA THR A 67 3.24 -9.45 8.27
C THR A 67 2.71 -8.02 8.24
N VAL A 68 1.40 -7.85 8.43
CA VAL A 68 0.74 -6.55 8.61
C VAL A 68 -0.43 -6.79 9.56
N GLN A 69 -0.57 -5.97 10.60
CA GLN A 69 -1.76 -6.08 11.47
C GLN A 69 -3.02 -5.57 10.74
N ILE A 70 -4.00 -6.47 10.60
CA ILE A 70 -5.27 -6.23 9.90
C ILE A 70 -6.38 -5.97 10.93
N PRO A 71 -7.13 -4.86 10.85
CA PRO A 71 -8.41 -4.74 11.53
C PRO A 71 -9.46 -5.61 10.80
N VAL A 72 -10.24 -6.42 11.53
CA VAL A 72 -11.28 -7.30 10.96
C VAL A 72 -12.41 -6.46 10.35
N VAL A 73 -12.63 -6.53 9.03
CA VAL A 73 -13.73 -5.82 8.34
C VAL A 73 -14.21 -6.62 7.11
N GLU A 74 -15.50 -6.51 6.77
CA GLU A 74 -16.09 -6.99 5.51
C GLU A 74 -16.05 -5.92 4.40
N SER A 75 -15.95 -6.33 3.14
CA SER A 75 -15.68 -5.47 1.97
C SER A 75 -16.93 -4.99 1.24
N ASP A 76 -16.86 -3.75 0.71
CA ASP A 76 -17.81 -3.17 -0.26
C ASP A 76 -17.10 -2.45 -1.43
N VAL A 77 -15.76 -2.52 -1.52
CA VAL A 77 -14.97 -1.79 -2.53
C VAL A 77 -14.50 -2.74 -3.64
N GLU A 78 -14.92 -2.47 -4.88
CA GLU A 78 -14.59 -3.32 -6.05
C GLU A 78 -13.29 -2.94 -6.77
N GLU A 79 -12.73 -1.73 -6.56
CA GLU A 79 -11.60 -1.21 -7.35
C GLU A 79 -10.45 -0.67 -6.49
N VAL A 80 -9.21 -0.95 -6.91
CA VAL A 80 -8.01 -0.45 -6.24
C VAL A 80 -7.82 1.04 -6.49
N PRO A 81 -7.77 1.89 -5.44
CA PRO A 81 -7.54 3.31 -5.64
C PRO A 81 -6.15 3.59 -6.22
N GLY A 82 -6.09 4.47 -7.23
CA GLY A 82 -4.83 4.81 -7.92
C GLY A 82 -3.71 5.36 -7.02
N TRP A 83 -4.04 5.95 -5.86
CA TRP A 83 -3.02 6.41 -4.91
C TRP A 83 -2.22 5.26 -4.30
N VAL A 84 -2.83 4.09 -4.10
CA VAL A 84 -2.16 2.88 -3.60
C VAL A 84 -1.13 2.40 -4.61
N LYS A 85 -1.52 2.38 -5.89
CA LYS A 85 -0.66 1.99 -7.01
C LYS A 85 0.53 2.94 -7.20
N ASN A 86 0.30 4.24 -7.09
CA ASN A 86 1.37 5.23 -7.09
C ASN A 86 2.33 5.04 -5.90
N THR A 87 1.80 4.69 -4.72
CA THR A 87 2.59 4.43 -3.51
C THR A 87 3.49 3.21 -3.72
N ALA A 88 2.99 2.14 -4.34
CA ALA A 88 3.78 0.98 -4.72
C ALA A 88 4.95 1.33 -5.66
N GLY A 89 4.71 2.21 -6.64
CA GLY A 89 5.76 2.69 -7.55
C GLY A 89 6.85 3.49 -6.82
N TRP A 90 6.47 4.47 -6.00
CA TRP A 90 7.43 5.24 -5.21
C TRP A 90 8.21 4.37 -4.23
N TRP A 91 7.58 3.32 -3.69
CA TRP A 91 8.24 2.37 -2.81
C TRP A 91 9.25 1.49 -3.58
N ALA A 92 8.88 1.02 -4.77
CA ALA A 92 9.78 0.27 -5.64
C ALA A 92 11.01 1.07 -6.06
N GLU A 93 10.85 2.38 -6.26
CA GLU A 93 11.92 3.33 -6.57
C GLU A 93 12.73 3.78 -5.32
N GLY A 94 12.37 3.32 -4.12
CA GLY A 94 13.02 3.72 -2.87
C GLY A 94 12.77 5.17 -2.45
N LYS A 95 11.76 5.85 -3.02
CA LYS A 95 11.39 7.24 -2.71
C LYS A 95 10.63 7.38 -1.40
N ILE A 96 10.02 6.29 -0.93
CA ILE A 96 9.29 6.23 0.35
C ILE A 96 9.72 4.99 1.14
N HIS A 97 9.56 5.07 2.46
CA HIS A 97 9.88 3.98 3.38
C HIS A 97 8.82 2.89 3.38
N ASP A 98 9.21 1.67 3.77
CA ASP A 98 8.34 0.48 3.82
C ASP A 98 7.07 0.70 4.64
N ILE A 99 7.14 1.51 5.70
CA ILE A 99 5.99 1.92 6.53
C ILE A 99 4.86 2.57 5.72
N THR A 100 5.23 3.37 4.72
CA THR A 100 4.24 4.08 3.89
C THR A 100 3.52 3.11 2.96
N PHE A 101 4.27 2.18 2.38
CA PHE A 101 3.71 1.10 1.57
C PHE A 101 2.88 0.12 2.40
N ALA A 102 3.36 -0.28 3.58
CA ALA A 102 2.61 -1.12 4.51
C ALA A 102 1.28 -0.49 4.92
N GLY A 103 1.25 0.84 5.13
CA GLY A 103 0.00 1.57 5.37
C GLY A 103 -0.98 1.50 4.20
N ALA A 104 -0.48 1.52 2.96
CA ALA A 104 -1.30 1.37 1.76
C ALA A 104 -1.87 -0.06 1.61
N ILE A 105 -1.08 -1.08 1.93
CA ILE A 105 -1.55 -2.47 2.00
C ILE A 105 -2.58 -2.64 3.12
N LYS A 106 -2.32 -2.09 4.31
CA LYS A 106 -3.28 -2.09 5.44
C LYS A 106 -4.61 -1.46 5.05
N TYR A 107 -4.58 -0.37 4.27
CA TYR A 107 -5.80 0.22 3.73
C TYR A 107 -6.57 -0.77 2.86
N LEU A 108 -5.92 -1.42 1.88
CA LEU A 108 -6.59 -2.41 1.01
C LEU A 108 -7.27 -3.52 1.82
N LEU A 109 -6.52 -4.10 2.77
CA LEU A 109 -7.03 -5.15 3.64
C LEU A 109 -8.20 -4.66 4.52
N SER A 110 -8.17 -3.40 4.97
CA SER A 110 -9.28 -2.80 5.73
C SER A 110 -10.54 -2.55 4.89
N GLN A 111 -10.41 -2.52 3.56
CA GLN A 111 -11.53 -2.47 2.63
C GLN A 111 -11.93 -3.88 2.14
N GLY A 112 -11.27 -4.94 2.65
CA GLY A 112 -11.39 -6.34 2.24
C GLY A 112 -11.05 -6.59 0.77
N ILE A 113 -10.06 -5.83 0.26
CA ILE A 113 -9.41 -6.02 -1.05
C ILE A 113 -8.07 -6.76 -0.85
#